data_AF-A0A3C0VPS4-F1
#
_entry.id   AF-A0A3C0VPS4-F1
#
_cell.length_a   1.000
_cell.length_b   1.000
_cell.length_c   1.000
_cell.angle_alpha   90.00
_cell.angle_beta   90.00
_cell.angle_gamma   90.00
#
_symmetry.space_group_name_H-M   'P 1'
#
loop_
_entity.id
_entity.type
_entity.pdbx_description
1 polymer ?
#
loop_
_entity_poly.entity_id
_entity_poly.type
_entity_poly.pdbx_seq_one_letter_code
_entity_poly.pdbx_strand_id
1 'polypeptide(L)'
;MGFGAKFKSYFAIATFALALVHFILETAYTIFVGQSFLGYLPDCIADVLLVAGAYLLIKNEHSIGVICGAWGFSFCLHYRTWAWRFEDFIGGTLNDVQTGVMYLLSSTMIISLVCFSITLWMNLPQTRRAGD
;
A
#
# COMPACT_ATOMS: atom_id res chain seq x y z
N MET A 1 1.41 22.79 10.01
CA MET A 1 2.09 22.91 8.70
C MET A 1 1.32 22.06 7.71
N GLY A 2 0.60 22.66 6.77
CA GLY A 2 -0.05 21.90 5.71
C GLY A 2 0.97 21.46 4.67
N PHE A 3 0.83 20.23 4.16
CA PHE A 3 1.61 19.77 3.01
C PHE A 3 1.24 20.60 1.78
N GLY A 4 2.24 21.18 1.11
CA GLY A 4 2.02 21.98 -0.09
C GLY A 4 1.48 21.14 -1.26
N ALA A 5 0.75 21.78 -2.18
CA ALA A 5 0.15 21.11 -3.35
C ALA A 5 1.17 20.29 -4.17
N LYS A 6 2.40 20.81 -4.33
CA LYS A 6 3.50 20.11 -5.01
C LYS A 6 3.85 18.77 -4.37
N PHE A 7 3.89 18.71 -3.04
CA PHE A 7 4.16 17.46 -2.31
C PHE A 7 3.05 16.44 -2.54
N LYS A 8 1.78 16.86 -2.46
CA LYS A 8 0.63 15.99 -2.70
C LYS A 8 0.66 15.40 -4.12
N SER A 9 1.00 16.21 -5.12
CA SER A 9 1.15 15.74 -6.49
C SER A 9 2.30 14.74 -6.66
N TYR A 10 3.48 15.02 -6.10
CA TYR A 10 4.60 14.06 -6.15
C TYR A 10 4.27 12.75 -5.43
N PHE A 11 3.62 12.83 -4.26
CA PHE A 11 3.19 11.66 -3.52
C PHE A 11 2.15 10.83 -4.29
N ALA A 12 1.19 11.50 -4.96
CA ALA A 12 0.22 10.83 -5.81
C ALA A 12 0.89 10.11 -6.99
N ILE A 13 1.83 10.76 -7.68
CA ILE A 13 2.59 10.15 -8.79
C ILE A 13 3.39 8.95 -8.30
N ALA A 14 4.09 9.09 -7.16
CA ALA A 14 4.83 7.99 -6.55
C ALA A 14 3.91 6.82 -6.18
N THR A 15 2.72 7.10 -5.63
CA THR A 15 1.73 6.08 -5.30
C THR A 15 1.24 5.35 -6.56
N PHE A 16 1.00 6.09 -7.64
CA PHE A 16 0.60 5.50 -8.92
C PHE A 16 1.68 4.58 -9.49
N ALA A 17 2.94 5.00 -9.43
CA ALA A 17 4.08 4.18 -9.86
C ALA A 17 4.21 2.91 -9.02
N LEU A 18 4.06 3.01 -7.69
CA LEU A 18 4.11 1.86 -6.78
C LEU A 18 2.96 0.88 -7.03
N ALA A 19 1.73 1.37 -7.25
CA ALA A 19 0.59 0.53 -7.58
C ALA A 19 0.80 -0.22 -8.90
N LEU A 20 1.37 0.43 -9.92
CA LEU A 20 1.68 -0.22 -11.19
C LEU A 20 2.74 -1.32 -11.03
N VAL A 21 3.81 -1.02 -10.28
CA VAL A 21 4.87 -2.00 -9.99
C VAL A 21 4.30 -3.19 -9.22
N HIS A 22 3.48 -2.94 -8.19
CA HIS A 22 2.81 -3.98 -7.40
C HIS A 22 1.92 -4.87 -8.29
N PHE A 23 1.06 -4.26 -9.11
CA PHE A 23 0.20 -4.99 -10.05
C PHE A 23 0.98 -5.90 -11.01
N ILE A 24 2.10 -5.41 -11.56
CA ILE A 24 2.95 -6.19 -12.48
C ILE A 24 3.59 -7.37 -11.74
N LEU A 25 4.16 -7.12 -10.55
CA LEU A 25 4.80 -8.16 -9.74
C LEU A 25 3.81 -9.25 -9.33
N GLU A 26 2.61 -8.86 -8.89
CA GLU A 26 1.59 -9.81 -8.45
C GLU A 26 0.99 -10.59 -9.62
N THR A 27 0.80 -9.93 -10.77
CA THR A 27 0.37 -10.60 -12.00
C THR A 27 1.43 -11.60 -12.48
N ALA A 28 2.71 -11.23 -12.44
CA ALA A 28 3.80 -12.13 -12.77
C ALA A 28 3.84 -13.33 -11.80
N TYR A 29 3.74 -13.09 -10.49
CA TYR A 29 3.68 -14.14 -9.48
C TYR A 29 2.51 -15.10 -9.72
N THR A 30 1.34 -14.57 -10.04
CA THR A 30 0.14 -15.35 -10.34
C THR A 30 0.34 -16.25 -11.56
N ILE A 31 0.96 -15.73 -12.63
CA ILE A 31 1.25 -16.50 -13.86
C ILE A 31 2.30 -17.59 -13.62
N PHE A 32 3.38 -17.29 -12.91
CA PHE A 32 4.51 -18.23 -12.74
C PHE A 32 4.27 -19.27 -11.63
N VAL A 33 3.58 -18.90 -10.56
CA VAL A 33 3.39 -19.74 -9.36
C VAL A 33 1.98 -20.33 -9.29
N GLY A 34 1.05 -19.85 -10.11
CA GLY A 34 -0.32 -20.38 -10.18
C GLY A 34 -1.18 -20.00 -8.97
N GLN A 35 -1.09 -18.74 -8.52
CA GLN A 35 -1.89 -18.25 -7.40
C GLN A 35 -3.40 -18.35 -7.68
N SER A 36 -4.16 -18.78 -6.67
CA SER A 36 -5.62 -18.83 -6.77
C SER A 36 -6.22 -17.43 -6.92
N PHE A 37 -7.35 -17.31 -7.63
CA PHE A 37 -8.08 -16.05 -7.78
C PHE A 37 -8.43 -15.39 -6.43
N LEU A 38 -8.72 -16.18 -5.40
CA LEU A 38 -9.02 -15.67 -4.05
C LEU A 38 -7.81 -14.99 -3.40
N GLY A 39 -6.59 -15.42 -3.73
CA GLY A 39 -5.37 -14.75 -3.31
C GLY A 39 -5.13 -13.46 -4.09
N TYR A 40 -5.37 -13.47 -5.40
CA TYR A 40 -5.11 -12.33 -6.31
C TYR A 40 -6.13 -11.18 -6.20
N LEU A 41 -7.37 -11.48 -5.80
CA LEU A 41 -8.45 -10.49 -5.75
C LEU A 41 -8.18 -9.36 -4.74
N PRO A 42 -7.76 -9.63 -3.48
CA PRO A 42 -7.35 -8.58 -2.54
C PRO A 42 -6.28 -7.65 -3.09
N ASP A 43 -5.29 -8.18 -3.81
CA ASP A 43 -4.21 -7.37 -4.40
C ASP A 43 -4.72 -6.44 -5.50
N CYS A 44 -5.61 -6.94 -6.36
CA CYS A 44 -6.29 -6.11 -7.36
C CYS A 44 -7.12 -4.99 -6.71
N ILE A 45 -7.80 -5.27 -5.61
CA ILE A 45 -8.56 -4.27 -4.85
C ILE A 45 -7.61 -3.21 -4.28
N ALA A 46 -6.47 -3.63 -3.74
CA ALA A 46 -5.46 -2.70 -3.24
C ALA A 46 -4.94 -1.78 -4.36
N ASP A 47 -4.63 -2.32 -5.53
CA ASP A 47 -4.15 -1.54 -6.68
C ASP A 47 -5.20 -0.53 -7.17
N VAL A 48 -6.46 -0.94 -7.28
CA VAL A 48 -7.57 -0.05 -7.66
C VAL A 48 -7.74 1.07 -6.62
N LEU A 49 -7.65 0.76 -5.33
CA LEU A 49 -7.75 1.76 -4.26
C LEU A 49 -6.58 2.75 -4.29
N LEU A 50 -5.36 2.29 -4.53
CA LEU A 50 -4.19 3.15 -4.64
C LEU A 50 -4.28 4.08 -5.86
N VAL A 51 -4.70 3.54 -7.01
CA VAL A 51 -4.93 4.31 -8.25
C VAL A 51 -6.04 5.35 -8.04
N ALA A 52 -7.18 4.94 -7.51
CA ALA A 52 -8.32 5.83 -7.26
C ALA A 52 -7.96 6.91 -6.22
N GLY A 53 -7.29 6.52 -5.14
CA GLY A 53 -6.83 7.43 -4.10
C GLY A 53 -5.80 8.44 -4.61
N ALA A 54 -4.85 8.01 -5.45
CA ALA A 54 -3.86 8.89 -6.07
C ALA A 54 -4.52 9.89 -7.03
N TYR A 55 -5.45 9.42 -7.86
CA TYR A 55 -6.22 10.27 -8.76
C TYR A 55 -7.04 11.32 -7.98
N LEU A 56 -7.73 10.90 -6.92
CA LEU A 56 -8.54 11.79 -6.09
C LEU A 56 -7.68 12.79 -5.30
N LEU A 57 -6.49 12.38 -4.84
CA LEU A 57 -5.56 13.27 -4.14
C LEU A 57 -5.10 14.46 -5.01
N ILE A 58 -4.96 14.25 -6.32
CA ILE A 58 -4.63 15.32 -7.28
C ILE A 58 -5.83 16.23 -7.53
N LYS A 59 -7.03 15.64 -7.63
CA LYS A 59 -8.25 16.37 -8.04
C LYS A 59 -8.90 17.15 -6.91
N ASN A 60 -8.89 16.61 -5.69
CA ASN A 60 -9.58 17.21 -4.55
C ASN A 60 -8.80 16.99 -3.25
N GLU A 61 -8.40 18.07 -2.60
CA GLU A 61 -7.68 18.01 -1.32
C GLU A 61 -8.51 17.44 -0.17
N HIS A 62 -9.84 17.45 -0.27
CA HIS A 62 -10.71 16.84 0.74
C HIS A 62 -10.76 15.32 0.67
N SER A 63 -10.18 14.71 -0.36
CA SER A 63 -10.17 13.25 -0.57
C SER A 63 -8.93 12.54 -0.01
N ILE A 64 -8.12 13.22 0.82
CA ILE A 64 -6.94 12.61 1.48
C ILE A 64 -7.33 11.39 2.33
N GLY A 65 -8.57 11.31 2.83
CA GLY A 65 -9.09 10.14 3.52
C GLY A 65 -9.06 8.86 2.68
N VAL A 66 -9.28 8.97 1.36
CA VAL A 66 -9.33 7.81 0.45
C VAL A 66 -7.94 7.20 0.27
N ILE A 67 -6.92 8.03 0.01
CA ILE A 67 -5.54 7.56 -0.14
C ILE A 67 -4.98 6.99 1.18
N CYS A 68 -5.42 7.53 2.32
CA CYS A 68 -5.10 6.99 3.64
C CYS A 68 -5.71 5.61 3.87
N GLY A 69 -6.98 5.43 3.50
CA GLY A 69 -7.64 4.12 3.53
C GLY A 69 -6.95 3.12 2.61
N ALA A 70 -6.55 3.53 1.41
CA ALA A 70 -5.83 2.69 0.45
C ALA A 70 -4.49 2.20 1.00
N TRP A 71 -3.63 3.09 1.51
CA TRP A 71 -2.35 2.71 2.12
C TRP A 71 -2.52 1.85 3.38
N GLY A 72 -3.55 2.12 4.19
CA GLY A 72 -3.89 1.29 5.34
C GLY A 72 -4.31 -0.12 4.94
N PHE A 73 -5.16 -0.24 3.92
CA PHE A 73 -5.57 -1.53 3.35
C PHE A 73 -4.37 -2.32 2.82
N SER A 74 -3.50 -1.68 2.03
CA SER A 74 -2.27 -2.30 1.52
C SER A 74 -1.33 -2.75 2.64
N PHE A 75 -1.17 -1.95 3.69
CA PHE A 75 -0.36 -2.34 4.86
C PHE A 75 -0.92 -3.58 5.56
N CYS A 76 -2.23 -3.63 5.81
CA CYS A 76 -2.87 -4.80 6.40
C CYS A 76 -2.73 -6.04 5.51
N LEU A 77 -2.83 -5.88 4.19
CA LEU A 77 -2.63 -6.96 3.23
C LEU A 77 -1.20 -7.49 3.28
N HIS A 78 -0.19 -6.61 3.20
CA HIS A 78 1.22 -6.99 3.31
C HIS A 78 1.51 -7.71 4.63
N TYR A 79 0.99 -7.21 5.75
CA TYR A 79 1.16 -7.85 7.05
C TYR A 79 0.53 -9.25 7.09
N ARG A 80 -0.73 -9.39 6.66
CA ARG A 80 -1.45 -10.66 6.60
C ARG A 80 -0.70 -11.70 5.75
N THR A 81 -0.23 -11.28 4.57
CA THR A 81 0.48 -12.13 3.61
C THR A 81 1.93 -12.42 4.00
N TRP A 82 2.54 -11.57 4.82
CA TRP A 82 3.84 -11.85 5.43
C TRP A 82 3.72 -12.82 6.60
N ALA A 83 2.73 -12.64 7.48
CA ALA A 83 2.59 -13.40 8.72
C ALA A 83 2.51 -14.93 8.51
N TRP A 84 1.65 -15.40 7.59
CA TRP A 84 1.54 -16.84 7.30
C TRP A 84 2.83 -17.41 6.70
N ARG A 85 3.53 -16.64 5.84
CA ARG A 85 4.82 -17.05 5.28
C ARG A 85 5.92 -17.10 6.35
N PHE A 86 5.86 -16.22 7.34
CA PHE A 86 6.79 -16.24 8.46
C PHE A 86 6.54 -17.45 9.38
N GLU A 87 5.29 -17.83 9.61
CA GLU A 87 4.93 -19.06 10.32
C GLU A 87 5.45 -20.31 9.58
N ASP A 88 5.25 -20.39 8.26
CA ASP A 88 5.73 -21.49 7.43
C ASP A 88 7.28 -21.53 7.34
N PHE A 89 7.94 -20.37 7.41
CA PHE A 89 9.40 -20.24 7.50
C PHE A 89 9.94 -20.84 8.82
N ILE A 90 9.31 -20.51 9.95
CA ILE A 90 9.64 -21.10 11.25
C ILE A 90 9.37 -22.62 11.22
N GLY A 91 8.31 -23.04 10.55
CA GLY A 91 7.97 -24.45 10.37
C GLY A 91 8.90 -25.22 9.42
N GLY A 92 9.83 -24.55 8.72
CA GLY A 92 10.74 -25.17 7.76
C GLY A 92 10.06 -25.74 6.52
N THR A 93 8.84 -25.27 6.21
CA THR A 93 8.03 -25.77 5.07
C THR A 93 8.07 -24.84 3.86
N LEU A 94 8.68 -23.67 4.01
CA LEU A 94 8.76 -22.66 2.97
C LEU A 94 9.74 -23.06 1.86
N ASN A 95 9.35 -22.86 0.61
CA ASN A 95 10.25 -23.01 -0.52
C ASN A 95 11.10 -21.74 -0.78
N ASP A 96 12.13 -21.85 -1.62
CA ASP A 96 13.06 -20.73 -1.90
C ASP A 96 12.35 -19.50 -2.49
N VAL A 97 11.37 -19.70 -3.37
CA VAL A 97 10.59 -18.62 -4.00
C VAL A 97 9.77 -17.87 -2.95
N GLN A 98 9.05 -18.60 -2.09
CA GLN A 98 8.25 -18.04 -1.02
C GLN A 98 9.13 -17.35 0.03
N THR A 99 10.35 -17.83 0.26
CA THR A 99 11.34 -17.18 1.12
C THR A 99 11.75 -15.82 0.56
N GLY A 100 12.03 -15.75 -0.74
CA GLY A 100 12.29 -14.47 -1.42
C GLY A 100 11.10 -13.50 -1.33
N VAL A 101 9.89 -14.01 -1.56
CA VAL A 101 8.64 -13.22 -1.45
C VAL A 101 8.43 -12.72 -0.02
N MET A 102 8.73 -13.52 1.01
CA MET A 102 8.64 -13.09 2.41
C MET A 102 9.56 -11.90 2.70
N TYR A 103 10.80 -11.90 2.22
CA TYR A 103 11.71 -10.76 2.41
C TYR A 103 11.23 -9.51 1.66
N LEU A 104 10.74 -9.67 0.43
CA LEU A 104 10.16 -8.59 -0.35
C LEU A 104 8.93 -7.99 0.35
N LEU A 105 8.03 -8.83 0.86
CA LEU A 105 6.86 -8.44 1.65
C LEU A 105 7.24 -7.66 2.91
N SER A 106 8.30 -8.08 3.61
CA SER A 106 8.79 -7.34 4.77
C SER A 106 9.22 -5.91 4.40
N SER A 107 9.94 -5.74 3.29
CA SER A 107 10.37 -4.43 2.81
C SER A 107 9.20 -3.53 2.38
N THR A 108 8.23 -4.09 1.65
CA THR A 108 7.06 -3.37 1.14
C THR A 108 6.06 -3.05 2.24
N MET A 109 5.98 -3.88 3.28
CA MET A 109 5.23 -3.60 4.50
C MET A 109 5.76 -2.33 5.18
N ILE A 110 7.07 -2.18 5.35
CA ILE A 110 7.67 -0.96 5.94
C ILE A 110 7.33 0.27 5.08
N ILE A 111 7.43 0.16 3.76
CA ILE A 111 7.08 1.24 2.83
C ILE A 111 5.59 1.63 3.01
N SER A 112 4.69 0.65 3.03
CA SER A 112 3.26 0.89 3.21
C SER A 112 2.93 1.51 4.57
N LEU A 113 3.63 1.13 5.65
CA LEU A 113 3.49 1.73 6.96
C LEU A 113 3.92 3.21 6.97
N VAL A 114 5.02 3.54 6.31
CA VAL A 114 5.50 4.92 6.19
C VAL A 114 4.51 5.76 5.38
N CYS A 115 4.05 5.26 4.22
CA CYS A 115 3.06 5.97 3.41
C CYS A 115 1.71 6.13 4.14
N PHE A 116 1.27 5.11 4.88
CA PHE A 116 0.09 5.19 5.72
C PHE A 116 0.25 6.25 6.82
N SER A 117 1.41 6.29 7.49
CA SER A 117 1.70 7.29 8.52
C SER A 117 1.71 8.72 7.97
N ILE A 118 2.30 8.92 6.78
CA ILE A 118 2.28 10.21 6.07
C ILE A 118 0.84 10.64 5.77
N THR A 119 0.03 9.74 5.22
CA THR A 119 -1.36 10.05 4.85
C THR A 119 -2.27 10.25 6.07
N LEU A 120 -2.02 9.57 7.20
CA LEU A 120 -2.65 9.87 8.48
C LEU A 120 -2.30 11.28 8.95
N TRP A 121 -1.02 11.67 8.88
CA TRP A 121 -0.60 13.00 9.27
C TRP A 121 -1.21 14.09 8.38
N MET A 122 -1.36 13.81 7.09
CA MET A 122 -2.06 14.70 6.15
C MET A 122 -3.55 14.86 6.48
N ASN A 123 -4.18 13.83 7.06
CA ASN A 123 -5.60 13.84 7.44
C ASN A 123 -5.88 14.42 8.82
N LEU A 124 -4.87 14.62 9.67
CA LEU A 124 -5.07 15.17 11.00
C LEU A 124 -5.65 16.59 10.90
N PRO A 125 -6.71 16.91 11.68
CA PRO A 125 -7.23 18.26 11.72
C PRO A 125 -6.11 19.18 12.18
N GLN A 126 -5.72 20.12 11.33
CA GLN A 126 -4.83 21.17 11.75
C GLN A 126 -5.60 21.97 12.79
N THR A 127 -5.13 21.93 14.04
CA THR A 127 -5.65 22.75 15.12
C THR A 127 -5.81 24.17 14.58
N ARG A 128 -7.05 24.57 14.25
CA ARG A 128 -7.37 25.98 14.10
C ARG A 128 -6.95 26.58 15.42
N ARG A 129 -6.01 27.52 15.39
CA ARG A 129 -5.82 28.40 16.54
C ARG A 129 -7.21 28.95 16.83
N ALA A 130 -7.74 28.62 18.00
CA ALA A 130 -8.95 29.22 18.53
C ALA A 130 -8.64 30.72 18.64
N GLY A 131 -9.23 31.50 17.75
CA GLY A 131 -8.93 32.91 17.59
C GLY A 131 -9.23 33.37 16.18
N ASP A 132 -10.50 33.20 15.78
CA ASP A 132 -11.24 34.00 14.80
C ASP A 132 -12.73 33.82 15.10
#